data_AF-A0A2C9JHP1-F1
#
_entry.id   AF-A0A2C9JHP1-F1
#
_cell.length_a   1.000
_cell.length_b   1.000
_cell.length_c   1.000
_cell.angle_alpha   90.00
_cell.angle_beta   90.00
_cell.angle_gamma   90.00
#
_symmetry.space_group_name_H-M   'P 1'
#
loop_
_entity.id
_entity.type
_entity.pdbx_description
1 polymer ?
#
loop_
_entity_poly.entity_id
_entity_poly.type
_entity_poly.pdbx_seq_one_letter_code
_entity_poly.pdbx_strand_id
1 'polypeptide(L)'
;MSNLTNVTSTYTVDLRKPYLVAEDGTNVLGLIVFSIAMGIVINNLGEEGLPLKNFFRSLNAVTMRLVHIVIWYTPIGIIFLVASKFIQTDDIGQVLSSMGLYMATVLGGLAIHGFITLPIMYLVTTRKNPLTFALKLTKAFATAWGTASSSATMPLTMDCLVNKNKINLNIVRFVIPVGTTVNMDGTALYEAVACLFIAQVNGLDLSASDVIIVSLTATAAAIGAAGVPQAGLVTMVIVLTAVGLPADDITLILSIDLILSIDWLLDRFRTVINVWGDCVGAGILDHLFRKTFAKLDKANEGGRDTEQIKEILDTSSTTKDDLSDESPPSYSGIGNYNEGFVSEKDQGTRL
;
A
#
# COMPACT_ATOMS: atom_id res chain seq x y z
N MET A 1 72.85 -5.51 -0.13
CA MET A 1 72.55 -4.13 0.31
C MET A 1 71.21 -3.74 -0.28
N SER A 2 70.32 -3.30 0.59
CA SER A 2 68.90 -3.00 0.45
C SER A 2 68.59 -1.89 -0.56
N ASN A 3 67.50 -2.04 -1.32
CA ASN A 3 66.70 -0.91 -1.79
C ASN A 3 65.22 -1.19 -1.51
N LEU A 4 64.79 -0.72 -0.34
CA LEU A 4 63.40 -0.56 0.06
C LEU A 4 62.86 0.70 -0.64
N THR A 5 62.09 0.53 -1.71
CA THR A 5 61.19 1.60 -2.19
C THR A 5 59.87 1.48 -1.43
N ASN A 6 59.71 2.34 -0.43
CA ASN A 6 58.45 2.63 0.23
C ASN A 6 57.41 3.07 -0.81
N VAL A 7 56.44 2.22 -1.10
CA VAL A 7 55.19 2.63 -1.76
C VAL A 7 54.16 2.81 -0.65
N THR A 8 54.11 4.01 -0.10
CA THR A 8 53.01 4.44 0.76
C THR A 8 51.84 4.80 -0.15
N SER A 9 50.97 3.82 -0.44
CA SER A 9 49.70 4.07 -1.12
C SER A 9 48.78 4.80 -0.15
N THR A 10 48.73 6.12 -0.26
CA THR A 10 47.78 6.96 0.47
C THR A 10 46.40 6.77 -0.15
N TYR A 11 45.54 5.96 0.47
CA TYR A 11 44.12 5.91 0.12
C TYR A 11 43.46 7.18 0.62
N THR A 12 43.26 8.15 -0.26
CA THR A 12 42.38 9.29 0.03
C THR A 12 40.94 8.80 -0.07
N VAL A 13 40.32 8.49 1.06
CA VAL A 13 38.87 8.32 1.15
C VAL A 13 38.24 9.68 0.87
N ASP A 14 37.71 9.86 -0.33
CA ASP A 14 36.95 11.05 -0.72
C ASP A 14 35.64 11.05 0.08
N LEU A 15 35.67 11.65 1.27
CA LEU A 15 34.49 11.90 2.10
C LEU A 15 33.62 12.96 1.41
N ARG A 16 32.89 12.54 0.36
CA ARG A 16 31.85 13.37 -0.24
C ARG A 16 30.85 13.71 0.85
N LYS A 17 30.74 15.00 1.16
CA LYS A 17 29.70 15.52 2.07
C LYS A 17 28.34 15.08 1.52
N PRO A 18 27.43 14.54 2.35
CA PRO A 18 26.10 14.22 1.89
C PRO A 18 25.45 15.51 1.37
N TYR A 19 25.15 15.53 0.07
CA TYR A 19 24.40 16.60 -0.57
C TYR A 19 23.03 16.05 -0.93
N LEU A 20 22.01 16.89 -0.79
CA LEU A 20 20.66 16.52 -1.18
C LEU A 20 20.64 16.39 -2.70
N VAL A 21 20.45 15.16 -3.18
CA VAL A 21 20.12 14.89 -4.57
C VAL A 21 18.61 15.07 -4.69
N ALA A 22 18.17 16.01 -5.52
CA ALA A 22 16.77 16.06 -5.91
C ALA A 22 16.52 14.84 -6.81
N GLU A 23 15.80 13.85 -6.31
CA GLU A 23 15.30 12.75 -7.13
C GLU A 23 13.98 13.14 -7.81
N ASP A 24 13.85 12.79 -9.08
CA ASP A 24 12.61 12.94 -9.83
C ASP A 24 11.59 11.91 -9.32
N GLY A 25 10.64 12.36 -8.51
CA GLY A 25 9.59 11.51 -7.93
C GLY A 25 8.37 12.30 -7.50
N THR A 26 7.18 11.70 -7.61
CA THR A 26 5.94 12.33 -7.15
C THR A 26 5.87 12.24 -5.62
N ASN A 27 5.84 13.38 -4.93
CA ASN A 27 5.65 13.43 -3.48
C ASN A 27 4.19 13.14 -3.08
N VAL A 28 3.83 11.86 -3.07
CA VAL A 28 2.46 11.40 -2.76
C VAL A 28 2.05 11.77 -1.33
N LEU A 29 2.94 11.61 -0.35
CA LEU A 29 2.64 11.93 1.06
C LEU A 29 2.35 13.42 1.25
N GLY A 30 3.17 14.29 0.65
CA GLY A 30 2.95 15.74 0.67
C GLY A 30 1.63 16.12 0.01
N LEU A 31 1.27 15.49 -1.12
CA LEU A 31 -0.03 15.70 -1.76
C LEU A 31 -1.20 15.25 -0.87
N ILE A 32 -1.06 14.15 -0.13
CA ILE A 32 -2.08 13.66 0.82
C ILE A 32 -2.26 14.68 1.97
N VAL A 33 -1.18 15.10 2.62
CA VAL A 33 -1.22 16.07 3.73
C VAL A 33 -1.87 17.37 3.27
N PHE A 34 -1.46 17.89 2.11
CA PHE A 34 -2.05 19.08 1.51
C PHE A 34 -3.54 18.89 1.20
N SER A 35 -3.92 17.75 0.62
CA SER A 35 -5.32 17.45 0.27
C SER A 35 -6.22 17.34 1.50
N ILE A 36 -5.72 16.76 2.61
CA ILE A 36 -6.45 16.71 3.89
C ILE A 36 -6.63 18.12 4.44
N ALA A 37 -5.56 18.91 4.51
CA ALA A 37 -5.61 20.29 5.01
C ALA A 37 -6.58 21.16 4.18
N MET A 38 -6.48 21.08 2.85
CA MET A 38 -7.40 21.75 1.93
C MET A 38 -8.83 21.28 2.13
N GLY A 39 -9.06 19.96 2.27
CA GLY A 39 -10.38 19.39 2.50
C GLY A 39 -11.03 19.91 3.79
N ILE A 40 -10.25 20.05 4.87
CA ILE A 40 -10.70 20.63 6.14
C ILE A 40 -11.07 22.12 5.97
N VAL A 41 -10.24 22.90 5.28
CA VAL A 41 -10.50 24.33 5.02
C VAL A 41 -11.76 24.52 4.17
N ILE A 42 -11.89 23.77 3.07
CA ILE A 42 -13.09 23.77 2.22
C ILE A 42 -14.32 23.35 3.01
N ASN A 43 -14.19 22.42 3.95
CA ASN A 43 -15.30 22.01 4.80
C ASN A 43 -15.76 23.15 5.72
N ASN A 44 -14.81 23.85 6.34
CA ASN A 44 -15.06 24.95 7.27
C ASN A 44 -15.64 26.21 6.61
N LEU A 45 -15.43 26.39 5.30
CA LEU A 45 -16.00 27.49 4.51
C LEU A 45 -17.52 27.38 4.30
N GLY A 46 -18.18 26.32 4.76
CA GLY A 46 -19.63 26.19 4.69
C GLY A 46 -20.17 26.25 3.26
N GLU A 47 -21.07 27.19 2.98
CA GLU A 47 -21.68 27.40 1.66
C GLU A 47 -20.70 27.96 0.62
N GLU A 48 -19.74 28.80 1.03
CA GLU A 48 -18.73 29.35 0.11
C GLU A 48 -17.82 28.24 -0.45
N GLY A 49 -17.62 27.17 0.32
CA GLY A 49 -16.85 25.99 -0.11
C GLY A 49 -17.61 25.05 -1.04
N LEU A 50 -18.92 25.21 -1.22
CA LEU A 50 -19.77 24.27 -1.96
C LEU A 50 -19.37 24.09 -3.43
N PRO A 51 -18.99 25.13 -4.21
CA PRO A 51 -18.54 24.97 -5.58
C PRO A 51 -17.29 24.06 -5.69
N LEU A 52 -16.33 24.24 -4.78
CA LEU A 52 -15.12 23.42 -4.73
C LEU A 52 -15.43 21.97 -4.32
N LYS A 53 -16.30 21.78 -3.30
CA LYS A 53 -16.75 20.43 -2.90
C LYS A 53 -17.37 19.68 -4.09
N ASN A 54 -18.25 20.35 -4.85
CA ASN A 54 -18.93 19.77 -6.01
C ASN A 54 -17.97 19.51 -7.18
N PHE A 55 -17.01 20.42 -7.41
CA PHE A 55 -15.95 20.21 -8.40
C PHE A 55 -15.14 18.95 -8.09
N PHE A 56 -14.61 18.81 -6.87
CA PHE A 56 -13.81 17.64 -6.49
C PHE A 56 -14.61 16.33 -6.48
N ARG A 57 -15.90 16.38 -6.10
CA ARG A 57 -16.80 15.22 -6.22
C ARG A 57 -16.95 14.76 -7.66
N SER A 58 -17.23 15.69 -8.57
CA SER A 58 -17.35 15.41 -10.00
C SER A 58 -16.04 14.92 -10.60
N LEU A 59 -14.92 15.56 -10.25
CA LEU A 59 -13.59 15.15 -10.69
C LEU A 59 -13.29 13.72 -10.25
N ASN A 60 -13.54 13.37 -8.99
CA ASN A 60 -13.37 11.99 -8.54
C ASN A 60 -14.26 11.02 -9.32
N ALA A 61 -15.53 11.37 -9.59
CA ALA A 61 -16.42 10.51 -10.36
C ALA A 61 -15.88 10.25 -11.77
N VAL A 62 -15.34 11.29 -12.43
CA VAL A 62 -14.67 11.17 -13.73
C VAL A 62 -13.42 10.30 -13.62
N THR A 63 -12.56 10.53 -12.63
CA THR A 63 -11.35 9.71 -12.42
C THR A 63 -11.69 8.24 -12.23
N MET A 64 -12.72 7.89 -11.45
CA MET A 64 -13.14 6.50 -11.27
C MET A 64 -13.63 5.86 -12.58
N ARG A 65 -14.29 6.63 -13.46
CA ARG A 65 -14.68 6.12 -14.80
C ARG A 65 -13.46 5.88 -15.69
N LEU A 66 -12.45 6.76 -15.65
CA LEU A 66 -11.20 6.54 -16.37
C LEU A 66 -10.48 5.28 -15.87
N VAL A 67 -10.51 5.04 -14.56
CA VAL A 67 -9.95 3.82 -13.96
C VAL A 67 -10.64 2.58 -14.51
N HIS A 68 -11.96 2.56 -14.67
CA HIS A 68 -12.66 1.43 -15.30
C HIS A 68 -12.20 1.14 -16.72
N ILE A 69 -11.89 2.18 -17.50
CA ILE A 69 -11.35 2.02 -18.85
C ILE A 69 -9.96 1.37 -18.78
N VAL A 70 -9.07 1.85 -17.91
CA VAL A 70 -7.73 1.27 -17.73
C VAL A 70 -7.79 -0.19 -17.25
N ILE A 71 -8.74 -0.51 -16.37
CA ILE A 71 -8.96 -1.88 -15.87
C ILE A 71 -9.28 -2.85 -17.01
N TRP A 72 -9.98 -2.41 -18.06
CA TRP A 72 -10.24 -3.23 -19.24
C TRP A 72 -8.97 -3.63 -20.00
N TYR A 73 -7.96 -2.74 -20.05
CA TYR A 73 -6.67 -3.02 -20.69
C TYR A 73 -5.69 -3.80 -19.79
N THR A 74 -5.96 -3.86 -18.49
CA THR A 74 -5.06 -4.44 -17.49
C THR A 74 -4.66 -5.90 -17.76
N PRO A 75 -5.54 -6.81 -18.22
CA PRO A 75 -5.15 -8.19 -18.51
C PRO A 75 -4.02 -8.30 -19.56
N ILE A 76 -4.06 -7.44 -20.58
CA ILE A 76 -3.04 -7.38 -21.63
C ILE A 76 -1.72 -6.85 -21.05
N GLY A 77 -1.80 -5.76 -20.28
CA GLY A 77 -0.62 -5.16 -19.63
C GLY A 77 0.11 -6.13 -18.70
N ILE A 78 -0.63 -6.91 -17.90
CA ILE A 78 -0.05 -7.90 -16.97
C ILE A 78 0.74 -8.98 -17.74
N ILE A 79 0.24 -9.47 -18.88
CA ILE A 79 0.92 -10.49 -19.68
C ILE A 79 2.31 -9.98 -20.12
N PHE A 80 2.38 -8.76 -20.66
CA PHE A 80 3.65 -8.17 -21.08
C PHE A 80 4.59 -7.86 -19.91
N LEU A 81 4.06 -7.37 -18.78
CA LEU A 81 4.85 -7.09 -17.59
C LEU A 81 5.49 -8.37 -17.01
N VAL A 82 4.74 -9.47 -16.98
CA VAL A 82 5.25 -10.77 -16.54
C VAL A 82 6.28 -11.29 -17.54
N ALA A 83 5.96 -11.30 -18.85
CA ALA A 83 6.86 -11.78 -19.89
C ALA A 83 8.20 -11.02 -19.93
N SER A 84 8.17 -9.68 -19.78
CA SER A 84 9.37 -8.84 -19.81
C SER A 84 10.39 -9.22 -18.72
N LYS A 85 9.92 -9.69 -17.55
CA LYS A 85 10.79 -10.07 -16.43
C LYS A 85 11.38 -11.46 -16.60
N PHE A 86 10.65 -12.39 -17.22
CA PHE A 86 11.19 -13.70 -17.55
C PHE A 86 12.34 -13.62 -18.58
N ILE A 87 12.29 -12.69 -19.52
CA ILE A 87 13.34 -12.51 -20.54
C ILE A 87 14.64 -11.94 -19.93
N GLN A 88 14.54 -11.18 -18.83
CA GLN A 88 15.68 -10.55 -18.16
C GLN A 88 16.41 -11.48 -17.17
N THR A 89 15.93 -12.71 -16.96
CA THR A 89 16.47 -13.62 -15.93
C THR A 89 17.25 -14.74 -16.60
N ASP A 90 18.59 -14.63 -16.63
CA ASP A 90 19.46 -15.51 -17.42
C ASP A 90 19.75 -16.88 -16.79
N ASP A 91 19.60 -17.07 -15.47
CA ASP A 91 19.92 -18.36 -14.83
C ASP A 91 19.14 -18.65 -13.51
N ILE A 92 17.86 -19.02 -13.63
CA ILE A 92 16.97 -19.33 -12.49
C ILE A 92 17.50 -20.50 -11.64
N GLY A 93 18.24 -21.45 -12.24
CA GLY A 93 18.69 -22.68 -11.58
C GLY A 93 19.77 -22.45 -10.52
N GLN A 94 20.80 -21.66 -10.83
CA GLN A 94 21.86 -21.32 -9.86
C GLN A 94 21.34 -20.43 -8.72
N VAL A 95 20.43 -19.52 -9.04
CA VAL A 95 19.78 -18.62 -8.09
C VAL A 95 18.93 -19.41 -7.08
N LEU A 96 18.14 -20.38 -7.53
CA LEU A 96 17.34 -21.24 -6.65
C LEU A 96 18.22 -22.11 -5.72
N SER A 97 19.35 -22.60 -6.21
CA SER A 97 20.29 -23.44 -5.44
C SER A 97 20.94 -22.68 -4.28
N SER A 98 21.32 -21.42 -4.50
CA SER A 98 22.11 -20.64 -3.52
C SER A 98 21.26 -19.73 -2.63
N MET A 99 20.09 -19.28 -3.12
CA MET A 99 19.17 -18.37 -2.42
C MET A 99 17.82 -19.00 -2.04
N GLY A 100 17.61 -20.28 -2.36
CA GLY A 100 16.31 -20.94 -2.19
C GLY A 100 15.77 -20.89 -0.76
N LEU A 101 16.64 -21.04 0.25
CA LEU A 101 16.24 -20.99 1.66
C LEU A 101 15.84 -19.58 2.11
N TYR A 102 16.57 -18.56 1.65
CA TYR A 102 16.21 -17.15 1.88
C TYR A 102 14.85 -16.84 1.25
N MET A 103 14.66 -17.21 -0.03
CA MET A 103 13.40 -17.00 -0.74
C MET A 103 12.23 -17.72 -0.04
N ALA A 104 12.43 -18.97 0.37
CA ALA A 104 11.42 -19.73 1.11
C ALA A 104 11.07 -19.07 2.45
N THR A 105 12.05 -18.47 3.13
CA THR A 105 11.83 -17.75 4.40
C THR A 105 11.00 -16.49 4.20
N VAL A 106 11.34 -15.67 3.19
CA VAL A 106 10.57 -14.46 2.85
C VAL A 106 9.15 -14.83 2.42
N LEU A 107 9.00 -15.77 1.48
CA LEU A 107 7.68 -16.19 1.00
C LEU A 107 6.84 -16.84 2.10
N GLY A 108 7.46 -17.64 2.97
CA GLY A 108 6.82 -18.24 4.13
C GLY A 108 6.33 -17.18 5.12
N GLY A 109 7.17 -16.18 5.42
CA GLY A 109 6.80 -15.06 6.27
C GLY A 109 5.63 -14.24 5.70
N LEU A 110 5.69 -13.90 4.41
CA LEU A 110 4.62 -13.20 3.69
C LEU A 110 3.33 -14.03 3.66
N ALA A 111 3.43 -15.34 3.45
CA ALA A 111 2.27 -16.24 3.47
C ALA A 111 1.64 -16.32 4.87
N ILE A 112 2.44 -16.43 5.92
CA ILE A 112 1.93 -16.40 7.31
C ILE A 112 1.23 -15.07 7.58
N HIS A 113 1.86 -13.94 7.24
CA HIS A 113 1.25 -12.63 7.46
C HIS A 113 -0.05 -12.45 6.67
N GLY A 114 -0.04 -12.82 5.38
CA GLY A 114 -1.17 -12.66 4.47
C GLY A 114 -2.35 -13.59 4.72
N PHE A 115 -2.09 -14.85 5.08
CA PHE A 115 -3.14 -15.87 5.25
C PHE A 115 -3.53 -16.14 6.71
N ILE A 116 -2.68 -15.77 7.67
CA ILE A 116 -2.92 -16.01 9.09
C ILE A 116 -3.09 -14.68 9.84
N THR A 117 -2.05 -13.84 9.89
CA THR A 117 -2.07 -12.63 10.72
C THR A 117 -3.16 -11.64 10.32
N LEU A 118 -3.20 -11.21 9.05
CA LEU A 118 -4.18 -10.24 8.55
C LEU A 118 -5.63 -10.79 8.58
N PRO A 119 -5.91 -12.04 8.15
CA PRO A 119 -7.24 -12.63 8.26
C PRO A 119 -7.73 -12.81 9.69
N ILE A 120 -6.86 -13.19 10.63
CA ILE A 120 -7.22 -13.28 12.06
C ILE A 120 -7.56 -11.89 12.60
N MET A 121 -6.75 -10.87 12.31
CA MET A 121 -7.02 -9.50 12.72
C MET A 121 -8.38 -9.00 12.21
N TYR A 122 -8.69 -9.30 10.95
CA TYR A 122 -9.98 -8.99 10.35
C TYR A 122 -11.13 -9.77 11.01
N LEU A 123 -10.97 -11.07 11.22
CA LEU A 123 -11.98 -11.95 11.80
C LEU A 123 -12.31 -11.57 13.25
N VAL A 124 -11.28 -11.34 14.08
CA VAL A 124 -11.45 -10.96 15.49
C VAL A 124 -12.21 -9.64 15.61
N THR A 125 -11.90 -8.68 14.75
CA THR A 125 -12.49 -7.34 14.84
C THR A 125 -13.87 -7.25 14.19
N THR A 126 -14.02 -7.80 12.98
CA THR A 126 -15.26 -7.65 12.19
C THR A 126 -16.26 -8.79 12.37
N ARG A 127 -15.80 -9.93 12.93
CA ARG A 127 -16.53 -11.20 13.02
C ARG A 127 -17.10 -11.70 11.68
N LYS A 128 -16.52 -11.25 10.56
CA LYS A 128 -16.89 -11.65 9.20
C LYS A 128 -15.82 -12.55 8.59
N ASN A 129 -16.22 -13.37 7.62
CA ASN A 129 -15.31 -14.27 6.93
C ASN A 129 -14.27 -13.48 6.09
N PRO A 130 -12.96 -13.54 6.42
CA PRO A 130 -11.90 -12.84 5.69
C PRO A 130 -11.68 -13.40 4.27
N LEU A 131 -11.96 -14.69 4.03
CA LEU A 131 -11.77 -15.29 2.71
C LEU A 131 -12.75 -14.74 1.69
N THR A 132 -14.02 -14.56 2.08
CA THR A 132 -15.03 -13.92 1.22
C THR A 132 -14.66 -12.47 0.91
N PHE A 133 -14.03 -11.79 1.86
CA PHE A 133 -13.52 -10.43 1.66
C PHE A 133 -12.34 -10.40 0.66
N ALA A 134 -11.38 -11.32 0.81
CA ALA A 134 -10.22 -11.47 -0.09
C ALA A 134 -10.63 -11.87 -1.52
N LEU A 135 -11.57 -12.81 -1.68
CA LEU A 135 -11.99 -13.32 -2.99
C LEU A 135 -12.55 -12.22 -3.91
N LYS A 136 -13.21 -11.23 -3.32
CA LYS A 136 -13.74 -10.07 -4.07
C LYS A 136 -12.63 -9.13 -4.56
N LEU A 137 -11.47 -9.14 -3.92
CA LEU A 137 -10.28 -8.31 -4.22
C LEU A 137 -9.29 -8.99 -5.18
N THR A 138 -9.57 -10.21 -5.64
CA THR A 138 -8.73 -10.98 -6.58
C THR A 138 -8.21 -10.20 -7.78
N LYS A 139 -9.03 -9.33 -8.37
CA LYS A 139 -8.60 -8.45 -9.48
C LYS A 139 -7.49 -7.49 -9.05
N ALA A 140 -7.65 -6.83 -7.90
CA ALA A 140 -6.64 -5.94 -7.35
C ALA A 140 -5.35 -6.72 -7.03
N PHE A 141 -5.44 -7.92 -6.43
CA PHE A 141 -4.26 -8.74 -6.16
C PHE A 141 -3.53 -9.18 -7.42
N ALA A 142 -4.26 -9.58 -8.48
CA ALA A 142 -3.63 -9.94 -9.75
C ALA A 142 -2.92 -8.74 -10.41
N THR A 143 -3.48 -7.54 -10.30
CA THR A 143 -2.85 -6.31 -10.80
C THR A 143 -1.66 -5.89 -9.95
N ALA A 144 -1.76 -5.94 -8.63
CA ALA A 144 -0.63 -5.70 -7.71
C ALA A 144 0.52 -6.66 -8.01
N TRP A 145 0.20 -7.94 -8.15
CA TRP A 145 1.14 -8.98 -8.54
C TRP A 145 1.80 -8.69 -9.89
N GLY A 146 1.01 -8.33 -10.91
CA GLY A 146 1.48 -8.11 -12.27
C GLY A 146 2.29 -6.82 -12.45
N THR A 147 1.91 -5.76 -11.74
CA THR A 147 2.56 -4.44 -11.82
C THR A 147 3.72 -4.27 -10.85
N ALA A 148 3.79 -5.08 -9.78
CA ALA A 148 4.72 -4.90 -8.67
C ALA A 148 4.66 -3.47 -8.08
N SER A 149 3.46 -2.87 -8.06
CA SER A 149 3.27 -1.51 -7.57
C SER A 149 1.92 -1.35 -6.86
N SER A 150 1.99 -1.00 -5.56
CA SER A 150 0.80 -0.69 -4.76
C SER A 150 0.12 0.59 -5.25
N SER A 151 0.91 1.62 -5.61
CA SER A 151 0.40 2.90 -6.11
C SER A 151 -0.27 2.78 -7.47
N ALA A 152 0.28 1.97 -8.39
CA ALA A 152 -0.37 1.71 -9.68
C ALA A 152 -1.68 0.92 -9.52
N THR A 153 -1.80 0.10 -8.48
CA THR A 153 -2.98 -0.73 -8.21
C THR A 153 -4.06 -0.01 -7.42
N MET A 154 -3.70 1.06 -6.70
CA MET A 154 -4.57 1.83 -5.80
C MET A 154 -5.97 2.12 -6.37
N PRO A 155 -6.13 2.59 -7.62
CA PRO A 155 -7.47 2.92 -8.12
C PRO A 155 -8.37 1.69 -8.30
N LEU A 156 -7.80 0.55 -8.71
CA LEU A 156 -8.53 -0.71 -8.82
C LEU A 156 -8.85 -1.31 -7.44
N THR A 157 -7.94 -1.13 -6.47
CA THR A 157 -8.20 -1.49 -5.07
C THR A 157 -9.40 -0.72 -4.53
N MET A 158 -9.43 0.59 -4.71
CA MET A 158 -10.58 1.43 -4.32
C MET A 158 -11.88 0.98 -4.98
N ASP A 159 -11.85 0.72 -6.29
CA ASP A 159 -13.00 0.24 -7.03
C ASP A 159 -13.56 -1.08 -6.46
N CYS A 160 -12.69 -2.07 -6.23
CA CYS A 160 -13.11 -3.35 -5.68
C CYS A 160 -13.69 -3.21 -4.26
N LEU A 161 -13.09 -2.36 -3.41
CA LEU A 161 -13.58 -2.13 -2.05
C LEU A 161 -14.97 -1.48 -2.03
N VAL A 162 -15.18 -0.46 -2.85
CA VAL A 162 -16.46 0.26 -2.94
C VAL A 162 -17.52 -0.60 -3.63
N ASN A 163 -17.21 -1.13 -4.81
CA ASN A 163 -18.23 -1.75 -5.66
C ASN A 163 -18.52 -3.21 -5.32
N LYS A 164 -17.52 -3.99 -4.84
CA LYS A 164 -17.70 -5.41 -4.50
C LYS A 164 -17.81 -5.68 -3.01
N ASN A 165 -16.97 -5.03 -2.21
CA ASN A 165 -16.96 -5.22 -0.76
C ASN A 165 -17.97 -4.30 -0.05
N LYS A 166 -18.49 -3.29 -0.76
CA LYS A 166 -19.49 -2.32 -0.27
C LYS A 166 -19.02 -1.55 0.97
N ILE A 167 -17.73 -1.24 1.00
CA ILE A 167 -17.13 -0.39 2.04
C ILE A 167 -17.52 1.06 1.77
N ASN A 168 -17.72 1.85 2.84
CA ASN A 168 -17.99 3.27 2.73
C ASN A 168 -16.91 4.01 1.90
N LEU A 169 -17.35 4.76 0.89
CA LEU A 169 -16.47 5.48 -0.03
C LEU A 169 -15.56 6.49 0.67
N ASN A 170 -16.02 7.14 1.75
CA ASN A 170 -15.24 8.12 2.48
C ASN A 170 -14.06 7.47 3.22
N ILE A 171 -14.26 6.25 3.75
CA ILE A 171 -13.19 5.47 4.38
C ILE A 171 -12.17 5.07 3.31
N VAL A 172 -12.62 4.50 2.19
CA VAL A 172 -11.74 4.04 1.11
C VAL A 172 -10.86 5.17 0.57
N ARG A 173 -11.45 6.35 0.33
CA ARG A 173 -10.72 7.53 -0.19
C ARG A 173 -9.65 8.07 0.74
N PHE A 174 -9.75 7.81 2.04
CA PHE A 174 -8.76 8.24 3.02
C PHE A 174 -7.75 7.14 3.31
N VAL A 175 -8.23 5.94 3.63
CA VAL A 175 -7.40 4.84 4.13
C VAL A 175 -6.49 4.28 3.04
N ILE A 176 -7.00 4.12 1.80
CA ILE A 176 -6.20 3.47 0.75
C ILE A 176 -5.02 4.32 0.29
N PRO A 177 -5.16 5.64 -0.01
CA PRO A 177 -4.01 6.45 -0.41
C PRO A 177 -2.96 6.58 0.70
N VAL A 178 -3.42 6.72 1.95
CA VAL A 178 -2.53 6.78 3.12
C VAL A 178 -1.83 5.43 3.31
N GLY A 179 -2.57 4.32 3.30
CA GLY A 179 -2.06 2.96 3.46
C GLY A 179 -1.02 2.61 2.39
N THR A 180 -1.30 2.93 1.12
CA THR A 180 -0.40 2.62 0.00
C THR A 180 0.98 3.30 0.13
N THR A 181 1.10 4.35 0.94
CA THR A 181 2.38 5.00 1.24
C THR A 181 2.98 4.57 2.58
N VAL A 182 2.17 4.41 3.62
CA VAL A 182 2.65 4.21 5.00
C VAL A 182 2.71 2.73 5.39
N ASN A 183 1.76 1.92 4.91
CA ASN A 183 1.53 0.55 5.34
C ASN A 183 2.22 -0.45 4.40
N MET A 184 3.55 -0.54 4.53
CA MET A 184 4.39 -1.44 3.73
C MET A 184 4.89 -2.66 4.51
N ASP A 185 3.96 -3.45 5.06
CA ASP A 185 4.25 -4.66 5.86
C ASP A 185 5.22 -5.65 5.19
N GLY A 186 4.99 -5.96 3.92
CA GLY A 186 5.81 -6.88 3.15
C GLY A 186 7.21 -6.34 2.89
N THR A 187 7.37 -5.02 2.81
CA THR A 187 8.68 -4.37 2.68
C THR A 187 9.46 -4.47 3.99
N ALA A 188 8.81 -4.18 5.13
CA ALA A 188 9.43 -4.30 6.45
C ALA A 188 9.87 -5.75 6.75
N LEU A 189 9.03 -6.75 6.42
CA LEU A 189 9.37 -8.16 6.58
C LEU A 189 10.59 -8.55 5.75
N TYR A 190 10.63 -8.12 4.49
CA TYR A 190 11.73 -8.41 3.60
C TYR A 190 13.04 -7.77 4.06
N GLU A 191 13.01 -6.51 4.47
CA GLU A 191 14.19 -5.81 4.98
C GLU A 191 14.75 -6.47 6.23
N ALA A 192 13.88 -6.87 7.16
CA ALA A 192 14.29 -7.58 8.36
C ALA A 192 14.94 -8.93 8.03
N VAL A 193 14.31 -9.74 7.16
CA VAL A 193 14.86 -11.06 6.79
C VAL A 193 16.15 -10.93 6.00
N ALA A 194 16.26 -9.96 5.08
CA ALA A 194 17.46 -9.68 4.32
C ALA A 194 18.62 -9.27 5.22
N CYS A 195 18.41 -8.38 6.19
CA CYS A 195 19.44 -7.98 7.13
C CYS A 195 19.98 -9.17 7.94
N LEU A 196 19.09 -10.03 8.44
CA LEU A 196 19.49 -11.23 9.19
C LEU A 196 20.24 -12.22 8.30
N PHE A 197 19.77 -12.43 7.08
CA PHE A 197 20.40 -13.32 6.11
C PHE A 197 21.82 -12.84 5.75
N ILE A 198 21.97 -11.55 5.49
CA ILE A 198 23.25 -10.92 5.19
C ILE A 198 24.23 -11.11 6.36
N ALA A 199 23.81 -10.89 7.60
CA ALA A 199 24.66 -11.12 8.76
C ALA A 199 25.12 -12.58 8.87
N GLN A 200 24.20 -13.53 8.64
CA GLN A 200 24.48 -14.97 8.70
C GLN A 200 25.49 -15.42 7.63
N VAL A 201 25.36 -14.93 6.39
CA VAL A 201 26.30 -15.27 5.30
C VAL A 201 27.70 -14.74 5.57
N ASN A 202 27.80 -13.59 6.26
CA ASN A 202 29.08 -13.00 6.65
C ASN A 202 29.64 -13.56 7.96
N GLY A 203 28.97 -14.55 8.58
CA GLY A 203 29.39 -15.16 9.84
C GLY A 203 29.35 -14.20 11.02
N LEU A 204 28.49 -13.17 10.97
CA LEU A 204 28.31 -12.20 12.03
C LEU A 204 27.16 -12.64 12.95
N ASP A 205 27.48 -12.82 14.23
CA ASP A 205 26.48 -13.14 15.24
C ASP A 205 25.73 -11.87 15.67
N LEU A 206 24.46 -11.79 15.28
CA LEU A 206 23.57 -10.72 15.74
C LEU A 206 23.03 -11.06 17.14
N SER A 207 23.15 -10.10 18.05
CA SER A 207 22.56 -10.20 19.38
C SER A 207 21.04 -10.01 19.34
N ALA A 208 20.35 -10.42 20.40
CA ALA A 208 18.90 -10.20 20.52
C ALA A 208 18.53 -8.69 20.46
N SER A 209 19.40 -7.81 20.96
CA SER A 209 19.22 -6.35 20.82
C SER A 209 19.30 -5.89 19.37
N ASP A 210 20.20 -6.46 18.57
CA ASP A 210 20.34 -6.08 17.17
C ASP A 210 19.09 -6.47 16.37
N VAL A 211 18.51 -7.64 16.65
CA VAL A 211 17.25 -8.07 16.02
C VAL A 211 16.11 -7.10 16.32
N ILE A 212 16.02 -6.57 17.54
CA ILE A 212 15.02 -5.56 17.91
C ILE A 212 15.28 -4.25 17.15
N ILE A 213 16.53 -3.82 17.04
CA ILE A 213 16.92 -2.62 16.29
C ILE A 213 16.56 -2.78 14.81
N VAL A 214 16.86 -3.93 14.20
CA VAL A 214 16.46 -4.25 12.81
C VAL A 214 14.95 -4.16 12.66
N SER A 215 14.18 -4.76 13.56
CA SER A 215 12.71 -4.75 13.48
C SER A 215 12.14 -3.33 13.54
N LEU A 216 12.65 -2.48 14.44
CA LEU A 216 12.19 -1.10 14.58
C LEU A 216 12.61 -0.26 13.38
N THR A 217 13.85 -0.41 12.94
CA THR A 217 14.40 0.36 11.82
C THR A 217 13.74 -0.01 10.50
N ALA A 218 13.52 -1.30 10.22
CA ALA A 218 12.81 -1.75 9.03
C ALA A 218 11.35 -1.24 9.02
N THR A 219 10.69 -1.23 10.17
CA THR A 219 9.33 -0.66 10.27
C THR A 219 9.32 0.84 9.96
N ALA A 220 10.27 1.59 10.52
CA ALA A 220 10.39 3.03 10.27
C ALA A 220 10.80 3.34 8.82
N ALA A 221 11.71 2.57 8.26
CA ALA A 221 12.18 2.70 6.88
C ALA A 221 11.06 2.38 5.88
N ALA A 222 10.25 1.34 6.14
CA ALA A 222 9.12 0.97 5.30
C ALA A 222 8.05 2.09 5.20
N ILE A 223 7.87 2.89 6.27
CA ILE A 223 7.03 4.10 6.22
C ILE A 223 7.69 5.20 5.37
N GLY A 224 9.02 5.35 5.48
CA GLY A 224 9.82 6.35 4.77
C GLY A 224 10.06 6.06 3.28
N ALA A 225 9.84 4.82 2.83
CA ALA A 225 10.03 4.39 1.44
C ALA A 225 8.96 4.94 0.47
N ALA A 226 7.95 5.66 0.98
CA ALA A 226 6.85 6.20 0.21
C ALA A 226 7.29 7.13 -0.93
N GLY A 227 7.07 6.70 -2.18
CA GLY A 227 7.12 7.57 -3.36
C GLY A 227 8.46 7.65 -4.10
N VAL A 228 9.47 6.88 -3.69
CA VAL A 228 10.75 6.78 -4.41
C VAL A 228 10.76 5.49 -5.26
N PRO A 229 10.93 5.57 -6.60
CA PRO A 229 11.18 4.38 -7.41
C PRO A 229 12.43 3.67 -6.89
N GLN A 230 12.38 2.34 -6.71
CA GLN A 230 13.54 1.57 -6.24
C GLN A 230 13.98 1.87 -4.78
N ALA A 231 13.10 2.45 -3.96
CA ALA A 231 13.33 2.76 -2.54
C ALA A 231 13.86 1.60 -1.70
N GLY A 232 13.51 0.36 -2.06
CA GLY A 232 13.88 -0.85 -1.33
C GLY A 232 15.38 -1.06 -1.15
N LEU A 233 16.21 -0.49 -2.03
CA LEU A 233 17.67 -0.53 -1.86
C LEU A 233 18.17 0.47 -0.83
N VAL A 234 17.65 1.70 -0.88
CA VAL A 234 18.02 2.78 0.04
C VAL A 234 17.60 2.42 1.46
N THR A 235 16.39 1.89 1.62
CA THR A 235 15.88 1.46 2.92
C THR A 235 16.63 0.25 3.47
N MET A 236 17.07 -0.68 2.63
CA MET A 236 17.94 -1.78 3.04
C MET A 236 19.27 -1.29 3.62
N VAL A 237 19.91 -0.31 2.99
CA VAL A 237 21.16 0.29 3.49
C VAL A 237 20.95 0.95 4.86
N ILE A 238 19.81 1.62 5.07
CA ILE A 238 19.45 2.21 6.36
C ILE A 238 19.34 1.13 7.45
N VAL A 239 18.69 0.01 7.15
CA VAL A 239 18.52 -1.10 8.11
C VAL A 239 19.86 -1.78 8.43
N LEU A 240 20.72 -2.01 7.43
CA LEU A 240 22.04 -2.61 7.61
C LEU A 240 22.96 -1.72 8.46
N THR A 241 22.99 -0.41 8.16
CA THR A 241 23.82 0.54 8.90
C THR A 241 23.35 0.72 10.35
N ALA A 242 22.06 0.55 10.65
CA ALA A 242 21.53 0.65 12.00
C ALA A 242 22.08 -0.42 12.97
N VAL A 243 22.51 -1.57 12.45
CA VAL A 243 23.18 -2.63 13.22
C VAL A 243 24.70 -2.67 12.99
N GLY A 244 25.26 -1.62 12.39
CA GLY A 244 26.70 -1.50 12.18
C GLY A 244 27.26 -2.41 11.08
N LEU A 245 26.42 -2.92 10.18
CA LEU A 245 26.88 -3.65 9.00
C LEU A 245 27.28 -2.63 7.92
N PRO A 246 28.57 -2.55 7.53
CA PRO A 246 29.02 -1.57 6.55
C PRO A 246 28.51 -1.93 5.15
N ALA A 247 27.53 -1.20 4.63
CA ALA A 247 26.97 -1.43 3.30
C ALA A 247 27.99 -1.33 2.14
N ASP A 248 29.18 -0.79 2.42
CA ASP A 248 30.28 -0.59 1.46
C ASP A 248 31.25 -1.78 1.38
N ASP A 249 31.09 -2.82 2.21
CA ASP A 249 31.95 -4.01 2.18
C ASP A 249 31.68 -4.86 0.92
N ILE A 250 32.73 -5.28 0.23
CA ILE A 250 32.63 -6.01 -1.05
C ILE A 250 31.79 -7.30 -0.92
N THR A 251 31.89 -7.99 0.22
CA THR A 251 31.09 -9.20 0.52
C THR A 251 29.61 -8.87 0.76
N LEU A 252 29.33 -7.69 1.33
CA LEU A 252 27.98 -7.18 1.56
C LEU A 252 27.35 -6.69 0.26
N ILE A 253 28.12 -6.01 -0.60
CA ILE A 253 27.71 -5.61 -1.95
C ILE A 253 27.33 -6.84 -2.79
N LEU A 254 28.17 -7.89 -2.79
CA LEU A 254 27.86 -9.14 -3.50
C LEU A 254 26.60 -9.83 -2.95
N SER A 255 26.36 -9.76 -1.64
CA SER A 255 25.13 -10.30 -1.02
C SER A 255 23.89 -9.48 -1.38
N ILE A 256 24.02 -8.16 -1.47
CA ILE A 256 22.96 -7.24 -1.89
C ILE A 256 22.62 -7.46 -3.38
N ASP A 257 23.63 -7.60 -4.24
CA ASP A 257 23.44 -7.89 -5.67
C ASP A 257 22.74 -9.24 -5.89
N LEU A 258 23.04 -10.23 -5.04
CA LEU A 258 22.40 -11.54 -5.07
C LEU A 258 20.94 -11.48 -4.62
N ILE A 259 20.62 -10.67 -3.60
CA ILE A 259 19.24 -10.42 -3.16
C ILE A 259 18.46 -9.67 -4.25
N LEU A 260 19.07 -8.68 -4.89
CA LEU A 260 18.48 -7.93 -6.01
C LEU A 260 18.15 -8.82 -7.21
N SER A 261 18.95 -9.86 -7.44
CA SER A 261 18.74 -10.81 -8.53
C SER A 261 17.43 -11.60 -8.42
N ILE A 262 16.88 -11.74 -7.20
CA ILE A 262 15.57 -12.38 -6.95
C ILE A 262 14.47 -11.40 -6.57
N ASP A 263 14.81 -10.12 -6.41
CA ASP A 263 13.87 -9.13 -5.91
C ASP A 263 12.69 -8.93 -6.86
N TRP A 264 12.91 -9.10 -8.17
CA TRP A 264 11.86 -9.03 -9.19
C TRP A 264 10.68 -9.99 -8.94
N LEU A 265 10.91 -11.11 -8.23
CA LEU A 265 9.89 -12.08 -7.85
C LEU A 265 9.32 -11.76 -6.46
N LEU A 266 10.19 -11.51 -5.48
CA LEU A 266 9.79 -11.24 -4.10
C LEU A 266 8.96 -9.95 -3.99
N ASP A 267 9.34 -8.91 -4.71
CA ASP A 267 8.63 -7.62 -4.78
C ASP A 267 7.15 -7.76 -5.16
N ARG A 268 6.82 -8.71 -6.05
CA ARG A 268 5.44 -8.98 -6.43
C ARG A 268 4.61 -9.53 -5.26
N PHE A 269 5.18 -10.43 -4.45
CA PHE A 269 4.50 -10.95 -3.26
C PHE A 269 4.40 -9.87 -2.18
N ARG A 270 5.46 -9.08 -1.98
CA ARG A 270 5.48 -7.96 -1.04
C ARG A 270 4.37 -6.95 -1.37
N THR A 271 4.27 -6.57 -2.64
CA THR A 271 3.23 -5.66 -3.13
C THR A 271 1.83 -6.17 -2.84
N VAL A 272 1.55 -7.46 -3.10
CA VAL A 272 0.22 -8.04 -2.83
C VAL A 272 -0.12 -7.99 -1.34
N ILE A 273 0.85 -8.30 -0.47
CA ILE A 273 0.65 -8.24 0.98
C ILE A 273 0.41 -6.81 1.47
N ASN A 274 1.15 -5.83 0.95
CA ASN A 274 0.94 -4.41 1.29
C ASN A 274 -0.49 -3.97 0.91
N VAL A 275 -0.92 -4.26 -0.32
CA VAL A 275 -2.28 -3.95 -0.79
C VAL A 275 -3.34 -4.70 0.03
N TRP A 276 -3.06 -5.94 0.44
CA TRP A 276 -3.97 -6.72 1.28
C TRP A 276 -4.12 -6.11 2.68
N GLY A 277 -3.02 -5.67 3.30
CA GLY A 277 -3.03 -4.96 4.58
C GLY A 277 -3.92 -3.70 4.53
N ASP A 278 -3.77 -2.88 3.48
CA ASP A 278 -4.58 -1.67 3.26
C ASP A 278 -6.08 -1.99 3.19
N CYS A 279 -6.43 -3.05 2.46
CA CYS A 279 -7.81 -3.51 2.32
C CYS A 279 -8.40 -3.98 3.65
N VAL A 280 -7.63 -4.75 4.43
CA VAL A 280 -8.04 -5.23 5.75
C VAL A 280 -8.24 -4.06 6.71
N GLY A 281 -7.33 -3.08 6.72
CA GLY A 281 -7.46 -1.85 7.50
C GLY A 281 -8.71 -1.07 7.15
N ALA A 282 -9.00 -0.89 5.86
CA ALA A 282 -10.23 -0.24 5.41
C ALA A 282 -11.50 -1.01 5.84
N GLY A 283 -11.49 -2.34 5.78
CA GLY A 283 -12.60 -3.18 6.22
C GLY A 283 -12.83 -3.17 7.73
N ILE A 284 -11.75 -3.10 8.52
CA ILE A 284 -11.82 -2.96 9.98
C ILE A 284 -12.41 -1.60 10.35
N LEU A 285 -11.91 -0.52 9.74
CA LEU A 285 -12.42 0.83 10.00
C LEU A 285 -13.90 0.97 9.60
N ASP A 286 -14.32 0.37 8.49
CA ASP A 286 -15.72 0.32 8.10
C ASP A 286 -16.60 -0.36 9.14
N HIS A 287 -16.14 -1.48 9.72
CA HIS A 287 -16.86 -2.13 10.79
C HIS A 287 -16.98 -1.26 12.05
N LEU A 288 -15.88 -0.61 12.46
CA LEU A 288 -15.83 0.21 13.66
C LEU A 288 -16.70 1.48 13.55
N PHE A 289 -16.65 2.16 12.41
CA PHE A 289 -17.36 3.43 12.21
C PHE A 289 -18.74 3.27 11.56
N ARG A 290 -19.20 2.03 11.34
CA ARG A 290 -20.47 1.74 10.66
C ARG A 290 -21.67 2.44 11.28
N LYS A 291 -21.79 2.41 12.61
CA LYS A 291 -22.89 3.06 13.35
C LYS A 291 -22.82 4.58 13.23
N THR A 292 -21.61 5.15 13.25
CA THR A 292 -21.37 6.59 13.10
C THR A 292 -21.79 7.09 11.73
N PHE A 293 -21.40 6.39 10.66
CA PHE A 293 -21.82 6.76 9.29
C PHE A 293 -23.33 6.60 9.09
N ALA A 294 -23.94 5.53 9.61
CA ALA A 294 -25.39 5.35 9.54
C ALA A 294 -26.17 6.48 10.25
N LYS A 295 -25.64 7.01 11.36
CA LYS A 295 -26.22 8.19 12.05
C LYS A 295 -26.03 9.48 11.25
N LEU A 296 -24.86 9.68 10.64
CA LEU A 296 -24.58 10.83 9.77
C LEU A 296 -25.50 10.87 8.55
N ASP A 297 -25.68 9.73 7.89
CA ASP A 297 -26.53 9.63 6.70
C ASP A 297 -27.98 9.98 7.05
N LYS A 298 -28.50 9.46 8.17
CA LYS A 298 -29.84 9.82 8.70
C LYS A 298 -29.96 11.29 9.10
N ALA A 299 -28.89 11.89 9.64
CA ALA A 299 -28.89 13.31 10.01
C ALA A 299 -28.89 14.23 8.78
N ASN A 300 -28.17 13.83 7.72
CA ASN A 300 -28.14 14.53 6.44
C ASN A 300 -29.47 14.42 5.69
N GLU A 301 -30.15 13.26 5.73
CA GLU A 301 -31.50 13.10 5.17
C GLU A 301 -32.57 13.87 5.96
N GLY A 302 -32.37 14.06 7.26
CA GLY A 302 -33.28 14.79 8.14
C GLY A 302 -33.07 16.31 8.21
N GLY A 303 -32.16 16.87 7.40
CA GLY A 303 -31.90 18.32 7.36
C GLY A 303 -31.42 18.92 8.69
N ARG A 304 -30.62 18.17 9.48
CA ARG A 304 -30.14 18.64 10.79
C ARG A 304 -28.91 19.55 10.66
N ASP A 305 -28.86 20.60 11.47
CA ASP A 305 -27.77 21.58 11.50
C ASP A 305 -26.43 20.97 11.96
N THR A 306 -25.33 21.62 11.56
CA THR A 306 -23.96 21.15 11.73
C THR A 306 -23.55 20.95 13.19
N GLU A 307 -24.14 21.69 14.14
CA GLU A 307 -23.91 21.52 15.58
C GLU A 307 -24.48 20.20 16.11
N GLN A 308 -25.65 19.77 15.65
CA GLN A 308 -26.28 18.51 16.06
C GLN A 308 -25.51 17.30 15.53
N ILE A 309 -24.92 17.41 14.33
CA ILE A 309 -24.04 16.38 13.77
C ILE A 309 -22.76 16.23 14.63
N LYS A 310 -22.22 17.35 15.11
CA LYS A 310 -21.02 17.40 15.96
C LYS A 310 -21.26 16.70 17.31
N GLU A 311 -22.41 16.99 17.93
CA GLU A 311 -22.81 16.36 19.19
C GLU A 311 -22.96 14.83 19.06
N ILE A 312 -23.50 14.35 17.93
CA ILE A 312 -23.64 12.92 17.62
C ILE A 312 -22.28 12.24 17.45
N LEU A 313 -21.31 12.91 16.82
CA LEU A 313 -19.95 12.40 16.64
C LEU A 313 -19.24 12.25 18.00
N ASP A 314 -19.38 13.24 18.87
CA ASP A 314 -18.77 13.23 20.21
C ASP A 314 -19.37 12.14 21.11
N THR A 315 -20.69 11.91 21.06
CA THR A 315 -21.33 10.80 21.81
C THR A 315 -20.99 9.41 21.25
N SER A 316 -20.69 9.29 19.96
CA SER A 316 -20.39 8.00 19.32
C SER A 316 -18.98 7.50 19.63
N SER A 317 -18.07 8.38 20.04
CA SER A 317 -16.70 8.03 20.45
C SER A 317 -16.64 7.30 21.81
N THR A 318 -17.72 7.35 22.61
CA THR A 318 -17.72 6.91 24.02
C THR A 318 -18.47 5.61 24.30
N THR A 319 -19.20 5.01 23.35
CA THR A 319 -20.02 3.80 23.61
C THR A 319 -19.54 2.57 22.81
N LYS A 320 -18.90 1.63 23.50
CA LYS A 320 -18.63 0.25 23.02
C LYS A 320 -19.89 -0.60 23.18
N ASP A 321 -20.93 -0.38 22.37
CA ASP A 321 -22.14 -1.21 22.43
C ASP A 321 -22.21 -2.23 21.31
N ASP A 322 -22.60 -3.44 21.70
CA ASP A 322 -22.56 -4.71 20.98
C ASP A 322 -22.93 -4.65 19.48
N LEU A 323 -22.14 -5.39 18.70
CA LEU A 323 -22.14 -5.47 17.24
C LEU A 323 -22.61 -6.86 16.82
N SER A 324 -23.92 -7.05 16.68
CA SER A 324 -24.46 -8.22 15.98
C SER A 324 -25.59 -7.81 15.04
N ASP A 325 -25.37 -8.17 13.77
CA ASP A 325 -26.38 -8.54 12.78
C ASP A 325 -27.39 -7.46 12.33
N GLU A 326 -26.88 -6.47 11.61
CA GLU A 326 -27.70 -5.77 10.61
C GLU A 326 -26.99 -5.83 9.25
N SER A 327 -27.79 -6.04 8.20
CA SER A 327 -27.41 -5.94 6.78
C SER A 327 -26.72 -4.59 6.49
N PRO A 328 -25.73 -4.51 5.58
CA PRO A 328 -25.14 -3.23 5.19
C PRO A 328 -26.24 -2.25 4.79
N PRO A 329 -26.31 -1.04 5.38
CA PRO A 329 -27.18 -0.02 4.83
C PRO A 329 -26.81 0.13 3.36
N SER A 330 -27.82 0.10 2.49
CA SER A 330 -27.64 0.51 1.11
C SER A 330 -27.18 1.96 1.18
N TYR A 331 -25.93 2.24 0.85
CA TYR A 331 -25.46 3.60 0.66
C TYR A 331 -26.11 4.14 -0.64
N SER A 332 -27.42 4.42 -0.55
CA SER A 332 -28.28 4.92 -1.63
C SER A 332 -28.06 6.41 -1.93
N GLY A 333 -27.06 7.05 -1.30
CA GLY A 333 -26.57 8.37 -1.70
C GLY A 333 -25.89 8.40 -3.08
N ILE A 334 -25.80 7.25 -3.76
CA ILE A 334 -25.39 7.14 -5.16
C ILE A 334 -26.66 6.96 -5.98
N GLY A 335 -27.15 8.05 -6.58
CA GLY A 335 -28.21 7.98 -7.59
C GLY A 335 -27.89 6.89 -8.61
N ASN A 336 -28.89 6.06 -8.90
CA ASN A 336 -28.83 4.97 -9.87
C ASN A 336 -28.15 5.43 -11.17
N TYR A 337 -26.94 4.94 -11.43
CA TYR A 337 -26.23 5.14 -12.72
C TYR A 337 -26.83 4.37 -13.90
N ASN A 338 -28.09 3.91 -13.79
CA ASN A 338 -28.82 3.15 -14.81
C ASN A 338 -30.09 3.84 -15.33
N GLU A 339 -30.48 5.01 -14.82
CA GLU A 339 -31.58 5.79 -15.41
C GLU A 339 -31.05 6.73 -16.49
N GLY A 340 -30.70 6.15 -17.63
CA GLY A 340 -30.25 6.88 -18.81
C GLY A 340 -30.39 6.12 -20.13
N PHE A 341 -30.80 4.85 -20.09
CA PHE A 341 -31.19 4.10 -21.28
C PHE A 341 -32.72 4.05 -21.36
N VAL A 342 -33.32 5.16 -21.79
CA VAL A 342 -34.63 5.08 -22.44
C VAL A 342 -34.38 4.45 -23.81
N SER A 343 -34.97 3.26 -23.99
CA SER A 343 -34.98 2.50 -25.23
C SER A 343 -35.60 3.35 -26.34
N GLU A 344 -34.77 3.85 -27.26
CA GLU A 344 -35.17 4.50 -28.51
C GLU A 344 -35.63 3.43 -29.53
N LYS A 345 -36.72 2.73 -29.17
CA LYS A 345 -37.45 1.78 -30.02
C LYS A 345 -38.94 1.84 -29.66
N ASP A 346 -39.56 2.98 -29.91
CA ASP A 346 -40.96 3.07 -30.30
C ASP A 346 -41.33 4.53 -30.56
N GLN A 347 -41.11 4.98 -31.79
CA GLN A 347 -41.92 6.05 -32.41
C GLN A 347 -41.67 6.04 -33.92
N GLY A 348 -42.24 5.02 -34.57
CA GLY A 348 -42.58 5.11 -35.97
C GLY A 348 -43.84 5.96 -36.15
N THR A 349 -43.82 6.80 -37.18
CA THR A 349 -44.99 7.31 -37.91
C THR A 349 -45.87 8.32 -37.19
N ARG A 350 -45.69 9.61 -37.54
CA ARG A 350 -46.79 10.52 -37.92
C ARG A 350 -46.23 11.82 -38.54
N LEU A 351 -46.45 11.89 -39.86
CA LEU A 351 -46.42 13.02 -40.80
C LEU A 351 -45.12 13.81 -40.97
#